data_AF-A0A3P7E328-F1
#
_entry.id   AF-A0A3P7E328-F1
#
_cell.length_a   1.000
_cell.length_b   1.000
_cell.length_c   1.000
_cell.angle_alpha   90.00
_cell.angle_beta   90.00
_cell.angle_gamma   90.00
#
_symmetry.space_group_name_H-M   'P 1'
#
loop_
_entity.id
_entity.type
_entity.pdbx_description
1 polymer ?
#
loop_
_entity_poly.entity_id
_entity_poly.type
_entity_poly.pdbx_seq_one_letter_code
_entity_poly.pdbx_strand_id
1 'polypeptide(L)'
;MIQWRTQRNPIIGDKFASRHGQKGINSFLWPTESMPFSESGMVPDIIFNPHGMMIESMAGKAGAMHGSTYDSSPFVFNEKKTAIDHFGQLLVRAGYNYYGNETMYSGVDGREMEVQIFFGIVYYQRLRHMIADKFQVRSTGPTDPVTLQPVKGRKKGGGIRFGEMERDAMIAHGAAFTLQDRLFNCSDRDIAHVCARCGSMISTLRCSKMLSERRNSENSIVNHSEREMCLLCGKDDQVCPVEVPRVFRYLVAELAAMNVRLQISVKHPANLSQ
;
A
#
# COMPACT_ATOMS: atom_id res chain seq x y z
N MET A 1 -11.58 13.07 -30.15
CA MET A 1 -11.11 12.99 -28.75
C MET A 1 -12.10 12.12 -28.00
N ILE A 2 -11.69 10.96 -27.48
CA ILE A 2 -12.63 9.99 -26.87
C ILE A 2 -12.81 10.36 -25.39
N GLN A 3 -14.05 10.59 -24.96
CA GLN A 3 -14.38 10.87 -23.57
C GLN A 3 -14.99 9.62 -22.91
N TRP A 4 -14.38 9.20 -21.80
CA TRP A 4 -14.87 8.07 -21.00
C TRP A 4 -15.55 8.57 -19.74
N ARG A 5 -16.64 7.91 -19.34
CA ARG A 5 -17.29 8.10 -18.04
C ARG A 5 -17.04 6.90 -17.15
N THR A 6 -16.53 7.13 -15.94
CA THR A 6 -16.37 6.07 -14.93
C THR A 6 -17.40 6.28 -13.83
N GLN A 7 -18.25 5.28 -13.59
CA GLN A 7 -19.15 5.31 -12.44
C GLN A 7 -18.33 5.14 -11.15
N ARG A 8 -18.55 6.03 -10.18
CA ARG A 8 -17.85 6.00 -8.89
C ARG A 8 -18.88 6.02 -7.77
N ASN A 9 -19.44 4.87 -7.44
CA ASN A 9 -20.31 4.72 -6.28
C ASN A 9 -19.49 4.89 -4.99
N PRO A 10 -20.08 5.37 -3.89
CA PRO A 10 -19.39 5.45 -2.60
C PRO A 10 -19.11 4.03 -2.09
N ILE A 11 -17.84 3.72 -1.87
CA ILE A 11 -17.41 2.41 -1.35
C ILE A 11 -16.72 2.56 0.01
N ILE A 12 -16.56 1.44 0.71
CA ILE A 12 -15.77 1.37 1.94
C ILE A 12 -14.34 1.85 1.62
N GLY A 13 -13.82 2.78 2.42
CA GLY A 13 -12.52 3.40 2.24
C GLY A 13 -12.53 4.78 1.56
N ASP A 14 -13.66 5.19 0.97
CA ASP A 14 -13.82 6.54 0.43
C ASP A 14 -13.84 7.59 1.55
N LYS A 15 -13.39 8.81 1.22
CA LYS A 15 -13.24 9.88 2.19
C LYS A 15 -14.36 10.90 2.06
N PHE A 16 -14.96 11.22 3.19
CA PHE A 16 -16.00 12.24 3.32
C PHE A 16 -15.53 13.30 4.33
N ALA A 17 -16.01 14.52 4.19
CA ALA A 17 -15.71 15.58 5.13
C ALA A 17 -16.92 16.50 5.33
N SER A 18 -17.11 16.99 6.55
CA SER A 18 -17.98 18.14 6.77
C SER A 18 -17.29 19.44 6.35
N ARG A 19 -18.02 20.57 6.38
CA ARG A 19 -17.45 21.90 6.10
C ARG A 19 -16.51 22.44 7.20
N HIS A 20 -16.30 21.70 8.29
CA HIS A 20 -15.54 22.16 9.46
C HIS A 20 -14.23 21.38 9.67
N GLY A 21 -13.71 20.77 8.60
CA GLY A 21 -12.45 20.03 8.64
C GLY A 21 -12.56 18.63 9.26
N GLN A 22 -13.76 18.17 9.60
CA GLN A 22 -13.98 16.81 10.11
C GLN A 22 -13.97 15.81 8.97
N LYS A 23 -12.79 15.25 8.70
CA LYS A 23 -12.58 14.27 7.64
C LYS A 23 -12.69 12.85 8.18
N GLY A 24 -13.60 12.07 7.61
CA GLY A 24 -13.80 10.66 7.89
C GLY A 24 -13.46 9.76 6.70
N ILE A 25 -13.17 8.50 6.99
CA ILE A 25 -13.15 7.42 6.00
C ILE A 25 -14.43 6.62 6.24
N ASN A 26 -15.14 6.27 5.16
CA ASN A 26 -16.26 5.34 5.24
C ASN A 26 -15.75 3.96 5.67
N SER A 27 -15.95 3.59 6.92
CA SER A 27 -15.47 2.33 7.50
C SER A 27 -16.34 1.14 7.07
N PHE A 28 -17.66 1.33 7.03
CA PHE A 28 -18.61 0.29 6.75
C PHE A 28 -19.90 0.87 6.19
N LEU A 29 -20.46 0.19 5.19
CA LEU A 29 -21.80 0.49 4.66
C LEU A 29 -22.80 -0.34 5.46
N TRP A 30 -23.31 0.25 6.54
CA TRP A 30 -24.22 -0.45 7.44
C TRP A 30 -25.59 -0.67 6.78
N PRO A 31 -26.18 -1.87 6.87
CA PRO A 31 -27.50 -2.12 6.31
C PRO A 31 -28.55 -1.35 7.10
N THR A 32 -29.54 -0.78 6.41
CA THR A 32 -30.59 0.06 7.01
C THR A 32 -31.34 -0.65 8.12
N GLU A 33 -31.56 -1.96 8.01
CA GLU A 33 -32.24 -2.79 9.02
C GLU A 33 -31.52 -2.84 10.37
N SER A 34 -30.19 -2.67 10.37
CA SER A 34 -29.39 -2.71 11.59
C SER A 34 -29.00 -1.32 12.09
N MET A 35 -29.40 -0.25 11.39
CA MET A 35 -29.13 1.12 11.82
C MET A 35 -30.07 1.53 12.96
N PRO A 36 -29.63 2.41 13.88
CA PRO A 36 -30.54 2.97 14.86
C PRO A 36 -31.58 3.85 14.15
N PHE A 37 -32.83 3.81 14.63
CA PHE A 37 -33.93 4.60 14.07
C PHE A 37 -34.55 5.51 15.14
N SER A 38 -35.03 6.68 14.75
CA SER A 38 -35.71 7.64 15.63
C SER A 38 -37.18 7.25 15.89
N GLU A 39 -37.84 7.91 16.85
CA GLU A 39 -39.31 7.81 17.04
C GLU A 39 -40.11 8.14 15.78
N SER A 40 -39.59 9.01 14.90
CA SER A 40 -40.20 9.33 13.61
C SER A 40 -39.95 8.27 12.52
N GLY A 41 -39.21 7.20 12.84
CA GLY A 41 -38.81 6.16 11.90
C GLY A 41 -37.68 6.57 10.96
N MET A 42 -37.01 7.69 11.20
CA MET A 42 -35.88 8.14 10.40
C MET A 42 -34.62 7.37 10.77
N VAL A 43 -33.82 7.05 9.74
CA VAL A 43 -32.54 6.35 9.87
C VAL A 43 -31.43 7.32 9.48
N PRO A 44 -30.31 7.41 10.22
CA PRO A 44 -29.19 8.28 9.84
C PRO A 44 -28.52 7.78 8.56
N ASP A 45 -28.21 8.71 7.65
CA ASP A 45 -27.38 8.42 6.47
C ASP A 45 -25.89 8.27 6.85
N ILE A 46 -25.43 9.05 7.84
CA ILE A 46 -24.04 9.11 8.28
C ILE A 46 -24.01 9.10 9.81
N ILE A 47 -23.21 8.19 10.37
CA ILE A 47 -22.87 8.18 11.79
C ILE A 47 -21.46 8.75 11.95
N PHE A 48 -21.28 9.69 12.87
CA PHE A 48 -19.97 10.26 13.19
C PHE A 48 -19.72 10.21 14.71
N ASN A 49 -18.44 10.28 15.10
CA ASN A 49 -18.04 10.27 16.50
C ASN A 49 -18.45 11.60 17.18
N PRO A 50 -19.02 11.60 18.40
CA PRO A 50 -19.53 12.79 19.12
C PRO A 50 -18.56 13.97 19.29
N HIS A 51 -17.27 13.81 18.99
CA HIS A 51 -16.28 14.90 19.03
C HIS A 51 -16.45 15.99 17.93
N GLY A 52 -17.67 16.33 17.51
CA GLY A 52 -17.87 17.29 16.40
C GLY A 52 -19.20 18.04 16.34
N MET A 53 -19.12 19.24 15.75
CA MET A 53 -20.16 20.04 15.08
C MET A 53 -21.63 19.88 15.56
N MET A 54 -22.02 20.69 16.53
CA MET A 54 -23.41 20.70 17.03
C MET A 54 -24.30 21.73 16.33
N ILE A 55 -23.82 22.95 16.09
CA ILE A 55 -24.69 24.07 15.67
C ILE A 55 -25.27 23.86 14.26
N GLU A 56 -24.48 23.41 13.29
CA GLU A 56 -24.98 23.18 11.92
C GLU A 56 -26.06 22.11 11.88
N SER A 57 -25.93 21.06 12.70
CA SER A 57 -26.92 19.99 12.79
C SER A 57 -28.27 20.50 13.30
N MET A 58 -28.27 21.33 14.35
CA MET A 58 -29.48 21.98 14.88
C MET A 58 -30.09 22.93 13.84
N ALA A 59 -29.28 23.75 13.19
CA ALA A 59 -29.73 24.71 12.18
C ALA A 59 -30.32 24.02 10.95
N GLY A 60 -29.67 22.96 10.46
CA GLY A 60 -30.15 22.17 9.31
C GLY A 60 -31.47 21.48 9.60
N LYS A 61 -31.61 20.92 10.81
CA LYS A 61 -32.86 20.30 11.27
C LYS A 61 -34.00 21.31 11.42
N ALA A 62 -33.74 22.45 12.07
CA ALA A 62 -34.72 23.53 12.17
C ALA A 62 -35.14 24.04 10.77
N GLY A 63 -34.19 24.12 9.83
CA GLY A 63 -34.44 24.63 8.48
C GLY A 63 -35.33 23.70 7.67
N ALA A 64 -35.10 22.38 7.81
CA ALA A 64 -35.93 21.36 7.20
C ALA A 64 -37.37 21.37 7.73
N MET A 65 -37.56 21.60 9.04
CA MET A 65 -38.90 21.62 9.64
C MET A 65 -39.71 22.87 9.28
N HIS A 66 -39.08 24.05 9.27
CA HIS A 66 -39.75 25.31 8.97
C HIS A 66 -39.74 25.69 7.48
N GLY A 67 -39.16 24.85 6.62
CA GLY A 67 -38.99 25.14 5.18
C GLY A 67 -38.19 26.42 4.92
N SER A 68 -37.29 26.78 5.84
CA SER A 68 -36.55 28.05 5.84
C SER A 68 -35.06 27.80 5.70
N THR A 69 -34.36 28.70 5.01
CA THR A 69 -32.90 28.71 4.98
C THR A 69 -32.37 29.64 6.07
N TYR A 70 -31.24 29.27 6.68
CA TYR A 70 -30.61 30.08 7.72
C TYR A 70 -29.25 30.61 7.27
N ASP A 71 -29.01 31.88 7.57
CA ASP A 71 -27.69 32.48 7.39
C ASP A 71 -26.70 31.88 8.38
N SER A 72 -25.54 31.48 7.88
CA SER A 72 -24.43 30.89 8.63
C SER A 72 -23.17 31.74 8.57
N SER A 73 -23.32 33.02 8.18
CA SER A 73 -22.23 33.99 8.20
C SER A 73 -21.63 34.13 9.60
N PRO A 74 -20.30 34.15 9.73
CA PRO A 74 -19.65 34.30 11.03
C PRO A 74 -20.01 35.66 11.65
N PHE A 75 -20.07 35.71 12.98
CA PHE A 75 -20.32 36.93 13.78
C PHE A 75 -21.75 37.52 13.70
N VAL A 76 -22.72 36.81 13.12
CA VAL A 76 -24.15 37.19 13.21
C VAL A 76 -24.70 36.97 14.62
N PHE A 77 -24.26 35.90 15.30
CA PHE A 77 -24.62 35.59 16.67
C PHE A 77 -23.62 36.24 17.65
N ASN A 78 -24.13 36.66 18.79
CA ASN A 78 -23.35 37.24 19.88
C ASN A 78 -23.60 36.47 21.18
N GLU A 79 -22.84 36.78 22.23
CA GLU A 79 -22.99 36.09 23.53
C GLU A 79 -24.38 36.27 24.16
N LYS A 80 -25.09 37.37 23.82
CA LYS A 80 -26.45 37.63 24.32
C LYS A 80 -27.54 36.83 23.57
N LYS A 81 -27.30 36.51 22.31
CA LYS A 81 -28.19 35.76 21.42
C LYS A 81 -27.36 34.66 20.78
N THR A 82 -27.16 33.58 21.53
CA THR A 82 -26.37 32.46 21.07
C THR A 82 -27.10 31.73 19.94
N ALA A 83 -26.32 31.11 19.04
CA ALA A 83 -26.89 30.30 17.96
C ALA A 83 -27.66 29.09 18.50
N ILE A 84 -27.17 28.49 19.59
CA ILE A 84 -27.79 27.33 20.23
C ILE A 84 -29.19 27.69 20.73
N ASP A 85 -29.35 28.83 21.43
CA ASP A 85 -30.65 29.22 21.96
C ASP A 85 -31.64 29.56 20.83
N HIS A 86 -31.15 30.22 19.78
CA HIS A 86 -31.96 30.57 18.62
C HIS A 86 -32.51 29.32 17.91
N PHE A 87 -31.64 28.35 17.59
CA PHE A 87 -32.07 27.12 16.93
C PHE A 87 -32.81 26.18 17.88
N GLY A 88 -32.49 26.17 19.17
CA GLY A 88 -33.20 25.38 20.17
C GLY A 88 -34.67 25.81 20.32
N GLN A 89 -34.95 27.12 20.35
CA GLN A 89 -36.33 27.61 20.35
C GLN A 89 -37.10 27.23 19.08
N LEU A 90 -36.43 27.25 17.93
CA LEU A 90 -37.03 26.84 16.65
C LEU A 90 -37.33 25.33 16.63
N LEU A 91 -36.45 24.50 17.21
CA LEU A 91 -36.68 23.07 17.35
C LEU A 91 -37.86 22.77 18.30
N VAL A 92 -37.97 23.48 19.42
CA VAL A 92 -39.13 23.35 20.33
C VAL A 92 -40.42 23.72 19.64
N ARG A 93 -40.45 24.79 18.83
CA ARG A 93 -41.62 25.16 18.02
C ARG A 93 -42.00 24.09 16.99
N ALA A 94 -41.03 23.32 16.52
CA ALA A 94 -41.25 22.19 15.60
C ALA A 94 -41.61 20.88 16.33
N GLY A 95 -41.65 20.86 17.67
CA GLY A 95 -41.96 19.68 18.48
C GLY A 95 -40.77 18.79 18.83
N TYR A 96 -39.53 19.24 18.58
CA TYR A 96 -38.30 18.50 18.92
C TYR A 96 -37.67 18.99 20.23
N ASN A 97 -36.76 18.19 20.79
CA ASN A 97 -35.96 18.60 21.94
C ASN A 97 -35.16 19.88 21.64
N TYR A 98 -35.14 20.79 22.62
CA TYR A 98 -34.37 22.03 22.60
C TYR A 98 -32.89 21.84 22.22
N TYR A 99 -32.26 20.77 22.69
CA TYR A 99 -30.85 20.48 22.42
C TYR A 99 -30.61 19.70 21.12
N GLY A 100 -31.67 19.35 20.38
CA GLY A 100 -31.57 18.55 19.16
C GLY A 100 -31.41 17.04 19.36
N ASN A 101 -31.44 16.56 20.61
CA ASN A 101 -31.40 15.13 20.90
C ASN A 101 -32.74 14.45 20.59
N GLU A 102 -32.71 13.24 20.09
CA GLU A 102 -33.89 12.40 19.86
C GLU A 102 -33.72 11.05 20.54
N THR A 103 -34.84 10.49 21.00
CA THR A 103 -34.89 9.09 21.41
C THR A 103 -34.67 8.21 20.17
N MET A 104 -33.69 7.31 20.25
CA MET A 104 -33.40 6.35 19.20
C MET A 104 -33.53 4.92 19.71
N TYR A 105 -33.86 4.02 18.81
CA TYR A 105 -34.00 2.59 19.06
C TYR A 105 -32.91 1.82 18.32
N SER A 106 -32.38 0.78 18.94
CA SER A 106 -31.39 -0.11 18.32
C SER A 106 -32.03 -0.89 17.17
N GLY A 107 -31.45 -0.82 15.97
CA GLY A 107 -31.90 -1.63 14.83
C GLY A 107 -31.61 -3.12 15.00
N VAL A 108 -30.69 -3.50 15.90
CA VAL A 108 -30.33 -4.92 16.12
C VAL A 108 -31.28 -5.59 17.11
N ASP A 109 -31.53 -4.94 18.26
CA ASP A 109 -32.30 -5.53 19.36
C ASP A 109 -33.72 -4.97 19.48
N GLY A 110 -34.04 -3.87 18.78
CA GLY A 110 -35.32 -3.17 18.85
C GLY A 110 -35.57 -2.37 20.14
N ARG A 111 -34.63 -2.36 21.09
CA ARG A 111 -34.75 -1.65 22.38
C ARG A 111 -34.43 -0.18 22.23
N GLU A 112 -35.08 0.66 23.04
CA GLU A 112 -34.73 2.07 23.21
C GLU A 112 -33.30 2.19 23.75
N MET A 113 -32.53 3.14 23.22
CA MET A 113 -31.18 3.41 23.70
C MET A 113 -31.23 4.15 25.04
N GLU A 114 -30.29 3.87 25.94
CA GLU A 114 -30.26 4.46 27.29
C GLU A 114 -30.10 5.99 27.31
N VAL A 115 -29.56 6.56 26.23
CA VAL A 115 -29.32 7.99 26.07
C VAL A 115 -29.97 8.51 24.80
N GLN A 116 -30.49 9.73 24.86
CA GLN A 116 -30.96 10.43 23.67
C GLN A 116 -29.75 10.77 22.77
N ILE A 117 -29.89 10.50 21.48
CA ILE A 117 -28.82 10.69 20.50
C ILE A 117 -29.00 12.03 19.79
N PHE A 118 -27.90 12.75 19.63
CA PHE A 118 -27.91 13.99 18.87
C PHE A 118 -28.14 13.70 17.38
N PHE A 119 -29.30 14.10 16.86
CA PHE A 119 -29.74 13.79 15.50
C PHE A 119 -30.15 15.05 14.75
N GLY A 120 -29.61 15.25 13.56
CA GLY A 120 -29.90 16.41 12.72
C GLY A 120 -29.19 16.36 11.37
N ILE A 121 -29.25 17.46 10.64
CA ILE A 121 -28.86 17.51 9.22
C ILE A 121 -27.60 18.34 9.05
N VAL A 122 -26.55 17.72 8.51
CA VAL A 122 -25.25 18.37 8.28
C VAL A 122 -24.86 18.24 6.82
N TYR A 123 -24.33 19.31 6.23
CA TYR A 123 -23.84 19.27 4.87
C TYR A 123 -22.50 18.54 4.77
N TYR A 124 -22.47 17.43 4.03
CA TYR A 124 -21.27 16.62 3.79
C TYR A 124 -20.73 16.77 2.36
N GLN A 125 -19.41 16.68 2.25
CA GLN A 125 -18.65 16.72 1.00
C GLN A 125 -17.95 15.38 0.77
N ARG A 126 -18.05 14.85 -0.45
CA ARG A 126 -17.27 13.68 -0.88
C ARG A 126 -15.93 14.12 -1.46
N LEU A 127 -14.83 13.59 -0.94
CA LEU A 127 -13.49 13.97 -1.40
C LEU A 127 -13.07 13.18 -2.63
N ARG A 128 -12.29 13.81 -3.53
CA ARG A 128 -11.82 13.20 -4.79
C ARG A 128 -10.88 12.00 -4.63
N HIS A 129 -10.25 11.83 -3.46
CA HIS A 129 -9.25 10.78 -3.22
C HIS A 129 -9.92 9.47 -2.83
N MET A 130 -10.21 8.63 -3.82
CA MET A 130 -10.89 7.34 -3.65
C MET A 130 -9.92 6.21 -3.30
N ILE A 131 -10.43 5.18 -2.62
CA ILE A 131 -9.64 4.00 -2.25
C ILE A 131 -9.31 3.10 -3.45
N ALA A 132 -10.20 3.06 -4.45
CA ALA A 132 -9.97 2.35 -5.72
C ALA A 132 -8.70 2.84 -6.43
N ASP A 133 -8.31 4.10 -6.19
CA ASP A 133 -7.10 4.69 -6.73
C ASP A 133 -5.85 4.35 -5.89
N LYS A 134 -5.91 3.49 -4.87
CA LYS A 134 -4.78 3.20 -3.96
C LYS A 134 -4.37 1.75 -3.83
N PHE A 135 -5.28 0.78 -4.04
CA PHE A 135 -4.90 -0.62 -3.89
C PHE A 135 -3.81 -1.01 -4.91
N GLN A 136 -2.86 -1.84 -4.48
CA GLN A 136 -1.83 -2.42 -5.35
C GLN A 136 -1.50 -3.82 -4.84
N VAL A 137 -1.37 -4.78 -5.77
CA VAL A 137 -1.01 -6.17 -5.48
C VAL A 137 -0.04 -6.64 -6.55
N ARG A 138 0.94 -7.43 -6.15
CA ARG A 138 1.94 -8.03 -7.04
C ARG A 138 2.31 -9.41 -6.50
N SER A 139 2.23 -10.43 -7.35
CA SER A 139 2.82 -11.74 -7.12
C SER A 139 4.19 -11.80 -7.80
N THR A 140 4.19 -11.87 -9.14
CA THR A 140 5.34 -11.67 -10.02
C THR A 140 5.04 -10.50 -10.96
N GLY A 141 6.04 -10.03 -11.70
CA GLY A 141 5.84 -8.91 -12.61
C GLY A 141 7.12 -8.45 -13.28
N PRO A 142 7.06 -7.37 -14.07
CA PRO A 142 8.23 -6.84 -14.75
C PRO A 142 9.30 -6.42 -13.75
N THR A 143 10.54 -6.68 -14.13
CA THR A 143 11.75 -6.29 -13.42
C THR A 143 12.53 -5.28 -14.24
N ASP A 144 13.32 -4.47 -13.55
CA ASP A 144 14.24 -3.54 -14.19
C ASP A 144 15.39 -4.32 -14.87
N PRO A 145 15.74 -4.06 -16.14
CA PRO A 145 16.74 -4.85 -16.87
C PRO A 145 18.16 -4.79 -16.26
N VAL A 146 18.50 -3.72 -15.54
CA VAL A 146 19.82 -3.55 -14.92
C VAL A 146 19.89 -4.32 -13.61
N THR A 147 18.98 -4.02 -12.69
CA THR A 147 18.99 -4.56 -11.32
C THR A 147 18.27 -5.90 -11.17
N LEU A 148 17.43 -6.28 -12.14
CA LEU A 148 16.43 -7.37 -12.03
C LEU A 148 15.48 -7.24 -10.83
N GLN A 149 15.38 -6.06 -10.21
CA GLN A 149 14.45 -5.82 -9.11
C GLN A 149 13.06 -5.42 -9.63
N PRO A 150 11.98 -5.64 -8.85
CA PRO A 150 10.65 -5.16 -9.17
C PRO A 150 10.58 -3.69 -9.56
N VAL A 151 10.01 -3.38 -10.74
CA VAL A 151 9.87 -1.99 -11.19
C VAL A 151 8.98 -1.15 -10.26
N LYS A 152 9.21 0.16 -10.24
CA LYS A 152 8.34 1.11 -9.52
C LYS A 152 7.05 1.39 -10.30
N GLY A 153 5.93 1.44 -9.58
CA GLY A 153 4.69 2.06 -10.04
C GLY A 153 3.54 1.07 -10.24
N ARG A 154 2.40 1.38 -9.63
CA ARG A 154 1.19 0.54 -9.68
C ARG A 154 0.70 0.24 -11.10
N LYS A 155 0.71 1.23 -12.01
CA LYS A 155 0.26 1.03 -13.40
C LYS A 155 1.10 0.00 -14.16
N LYS A 156 2.35 -0.22 -13.75
CA LYS A 156 3.27 -1.20 -14.34
C LYS A 156 3.26 -2.55 -13.59
N GLY A 157 2.35 -2.76 -12.63
CA GLY A 157 2.41 -3.92 -11.73
C GLY A 157 3.65 -3.90 -10.84
N GLY A 158 4.10 -2.70 -10.43
CA GLY A 158 5.32 -2.51 -9.67
C GLY A 158 5.28 -3.11 -8.27
N GLY A 159 6.45 -3.42 -7.72
CA GLY A 159 6.61 -3.98 -6.38
C GLY A 159 6.48 -2.94 -5.28
N ILE A 160 6.23 -3.42 -4.06
CA ILE A 160 6.32 -2.61 -2.84
C ILE A 160 7.79 -2.54 -2.43
N ARG A 161 8.28 -1.35 -2.10
CA ARG A 161 9.64 -1.17 -1.63
C ARG A 161 9.75 -1.67 -0.19
N PHE A 162 10.69 -2.58 0.04
CA PHE A 162 11.18 -2.92 1.37
C PHE A 162 12.37 -2.02 1.67
N GLY A 163 12.23 -1.09 2.61
CA GLY A 163 13.22 -0.07 2.91
C GLY A 163 14.17 -0.47 4.03
N GLU A 164 14.95 0.52 4.46
CA GLU A 164 15.94 0.35 5.53
C GLU A 164 15.29 0.19 6.90
N MET A 165 14.24 0.97 7.19
CA MET A 165 13.51 0.86 8.45
C MET A 165 12.87 -0.52 8.62
N GLU A 166 12.34 -1.08 7.52
CA GLU A 166 11.76 -2.42 7.53
C GLU A 166 12.83 -3.51 7.69
N ARG A 167 14.04 -3.31 7.13
CA ARG A 167 15.19 -4.22 7.37
C ARG A 167 15.55 -4.23 8.85
N ASP A 168 15.69 -3.07 9.47
CA ASP A 168 16.13 -2.96 10.87
C ASP A 168 15.08 -3.56 11.83
N ALA A 169 13.79 -3.37 11.54
CA ALA A 169 12.71 -4.02 12.27
C ALA A 169 12.82 -5.56 12.20
N MET A 170 13.11 -6.12 11.03
CA MET A 170 13.26 -7.58 10.86
C MET A 170 14.50 -8.13 11.56
N ILE A 171 15.62 -7.39 11.54
CA ILE A 171 16.84 -7.74 12.27
C ILE A 171 16.57 -7.74 13.78
N ALA A 172 15.87 -6.72 14.30
CA ALA A 172 15.53 -6.63 15.72
C ALA A 172 14.67 -7.81 16.20
N HIS A 173 13.81 -8.36 15.34
CA HIS A 173 13.05 -9.58 15.63
C HIS A 173 13.87 -10.88 15.54
N GLY A 174 15.11 -10.85 15.02
CA GLY A 174 15.92 -12.06 14.81
C GLY A 174 15.42 -12.95 13.66
N ALA A 175 14.54 -12.44 12.79
CA ALA A 175 13.89 -13.21 11.73
C ALA A 175 14.75 -13.31 10.46
N ALA A 176 15.92 -13.95 10.57
CA ALA A 176 16.93 -14.03 9.51
C ALA A 176 16.40 -14.66 8.21
N PHE A 177 15.63 -15.74 8.29
CA PHE A 177 15.05 -16.39 7.11
C PHE A 177 14.04 -15.50 6.37
N THR A 178 13.23 -14.74 7.09
CA THR A 178 12.26 -13.82 6.48
C THR A 178 12.96 -12.61 5.86
N LEU A 179 14.05 -12.14 6.48
CA LEU A 179 14.90 -11.10 5.90
C LEU A 179 15.53 -11.58 4.58
N GLN A 180 16.13 -12.78 4.57
CA GLN A 180 16.67 -13.40 3.36
C GLN A 180 15.58 -13.59 2.30
N ASP A 181 14.39 -14.01 2.70
CA ASP A 181 13.29 -14.21 1.75
C ASP A 181 12.87 -12.90 1.07
N ARG A 182 12.66 -11.82 1.84
CA ARG A 182 12.19 -10.54 1.31
C ARG A 182 13.24 -9.77 0.52
N LEU A 183 14.50 -9.73 1.02
CA LEU A 183 15.57 -8.96 0.40
C LEU A 183 16.32 -9.72 -0.71
N PHE A 184 16.28 -11.06 -0.72
CA PHE A 184 17.01 -11.87 -1.69
C PHE A 184 16.10 -12.75 -2.54
N ASN A 185 15.40 -13.73 -1.95
CA ASN A 185 14.65 -14.74 -2.71
C ASN A 185 13.51 -14.15 -3.56
N CYS A 186 12.80 -13.15 -3.03
CA CYS A 186 11.65 -12.52 -3.68
C CYS A 186 12.00 -11.27 -4.53
N SER A 187 13.27 -10.86 -4.56
CA SER A 187 13.71 -9.62 -5.23
C SER A 187 14.53 -9.94 -6.49
N ASP A 188 15.82 -10.19 -6.32
CA ASP A 188 16.80 -10.24 -7.39
C ASP A 188 17.80 -11.40 -7.23
N ARG A 189 17.32 -12.55 -6.76
CA ARG A 189 18.10 -13.80 -6.72
C ARG A 189 18.59 -14.14 -8.12
N ASP A 190 19.91 -14.19 -8.29
CA ASP A 190 20.59 -14.57 -9.52
C ASP A 190 21.68 -15.61 -9.22
N ILE A 191 22.01 -16.44 -10.21
CA ILE A 191 23.11 -17.40 -10.12
C ILE A 191 24.30 -16.79 -10.86
N ALA A 192 25.34 -16.42 -10.12
CA ALA A 192 26.59 -15.94 -10.67
C ALA A 192 27.64 -17.04 -10.63
N HIS A 193 28.55 -17.01 -11.58
CA HIS A 193 29.64 -17.97 -11.65
C HIS A 193 30.94 -17.30 -11.25
N VAL A 194 31.66 -17.95 -10.33
CA VAL A 194 32.85 -17.40 -9.71
C VAL A 194 33.99 -18.38 -9.88
N CYS A 195 35.14 -17.92 -10.36
CA CYS A 195 36.32 -18.76 -10.40
C CYS A 195 36.96 -18.84 -9.01
N ALA A 196 37.05 -20.04 -8.42
CA ALA A 196 37.65 -20.26 -7.10
C ALA A 196 39.14 -19.88 -7.03
N ARG A 197 39.83 -19.87 -8.18
CA ARG A 197 41.27 -19.60 -8.29
C ARG A 197 41.59 -18.11 -8.27
N CYS A 198 40.87 -17.30 -9.06
CA CYS A 198 41.11 -15.86 -9.17
C CYS A 198 40.10 -14.99 -8.42
N GLY A 199 39.01 -15.59 -7.91
CA GLY A 199 37.93 -14.93 -7.19
C GLY A 199 37.13 -13.92 -8.00
N SER A 200 37.25 -13.94 -9.34
CA SER A 200 36.56 -13.01 -10.23
C SER A 200 35.24 -13.61 -10.73
N MET A 201 34.18 -12.80 -10.70
CA MET A 201 32.88 -13.12 -11.27
C MET A 201 32.70 -12.64 -12.72
N ILE A 202 33.51 -11.65 -13.15
CA ILE A 202 33.36 -11.03 -14.49
C ILE A 202 34.08 -11.87 -15.55
N SER A 203 35.18 -12.53 -15.18
CA SER A 203 36.04 -13.26 -16.13
C SER A 203 35.50 -14.63 -16.54
N THR A 204 34.37 -15.07 -15.99
CA THR A 204 33.73 -16.34 -16.36
C THR A 204 32.86 -16.13 -17.59
N LEU A 205 33.18 -16.83 -18.68
CA LEU A 205 32.38 -16.85 -19.90
C LEU A 205 31.81 -18.24 -20.13
N ARG A 206 30.58 -18.27 -20.64
CA ARG A 206 29.94 -19.47 -21.15
C ARG A 206 30.45 -19.70 -22.57
N CYS A 207 31.22 -20.76 -22.78
CA CYS A 207 31.76 -21.11 -24.09
C CYS A 207 30.99 -22.30 -24.65
N SER A 208 30.34 -22.12 -25.81
CA SER A 208 29.98 -23.27 -26.64
C SER A 208 31.25 -23.69 -27.38
N LYS A 209 31.70 -24.93 -27.21
CA LYS A 209 32.78 -25.44 -28.05
C LYS A 209 32.29 -25.52 -29.50
N MET A 210 32.62 -24.49 -30.29
CA MET A 210 32.65 -24.51 -31.76
C MET A 210 34.07 -24.22 -32.30
N LEU A 211 35.08 -24.28 -31.43
CA LEU A 211 36.47 -23.89 -31.74
C LEU A 211 37.40 -25.10 -31.70
N SER A 212 37.51 -25.74 -32.88
CA SER A 212 38.77 -26.25 -33.43
C SER A 212 39.57 -27.29 -32.64
N GLU A 213 38.97 -28.43 -32.27
CA GLU A 213 39.77 -29.66 -32.27
C GLU A 213 39.91 -30.10 -33.74
N ARG A 214 41.14 -30.02 -34.24
CA ARG A 214 41.55 -30.41 -35.61
C ARG A 214 40.86 -31.72 -36.02
N ARG A 215 40.23 -31.70 -37.20
CA ARG A 215 39.66 -32.86 -37.93
C ARG A 215 40.71 -33.97 -38.17
N ASN A 216 41.06 -34.74 -37.15
CA ASN A 216 41.83 -35.98 -37.27
C ASN A 216 41.25 -37.03 -36.30
N SER A 217 39.97 -37.38 -36.46
CA SER A 217 39.40 -38.68 -36.06
C SER A 217 37.93 -38.72 -36.48
N GLU A 218 37.58 -39.64 -37.37
CA GLU A 218 36.21 -39.82 -37.91
C GLU A 218 35.18 -40.30 -36.88
N ASN A 219 35.51 -40.37 -35.58
CA ASN A 219 34.64 -40.90 -34.52
C ASN A 219 34.54 -40.03 -33.24
N SER A 220 34.75 -38.71 -33.32
CA SER A 220 34.62 -37.84 -32.12
C SER A 220 33.16 -37.44 -31.83
N ILE A 221 32.64 -37.87 -30.68
CA ILE A 221 31.34 -37.46 -30.14
C ILE A 221 31.41 -35.96 -29.80
N VAL A 222 30.59 -35.15 -30.46
CA VAL A 222 30.49 -33.71 -30.18
C VAL A 222 29.73 -33.52 -28.86
N ASN A 223 30.44 -33.32 -27.76
CA ASN A 223 29.83 -32.93 -26.49
C ASN A 223 29.38 -31.46 -26.57
N HIS A 224 28.07 -31.25 -26.77
CA HIS A 224 27.41 -29.94 -26.69
C HIS A 224 27.24 -29.43 -25.25
N SER A 225 27.94 -30.02 -24.27
CA SER A 225 27.90 -29.54 -22.90
C SER A 225 28.46 -28.12 -22.84
N GLU A 226 27.59 -27.16 -22.53
CA GLU A 226 27.98 -25.79 -22.27
C GLU A 226 28.86 -25.78 -21.02
N ARG A 227 30.11 -25.36 -21.18
CA ARG A 227 31.04 -25.20 -20.06
C ARG A 227 31.34 -23.74 -19.85
N GLU A 228 31.55 -23.40 -18.59
CA GLU A 228 32.00 -22.08 -18.22
C GLU A 228 33.49 -22.11 -17.94
N MET A 229 34.20 -21.18 -18.55
CA MET A 229 35.65 -21.08 -18.41
C MET A 229 36.03 -19.70 -17.90
N CYS A 230 37.01 -19.67 -17.00
CA CYS A 230 37.57 -18.41 -16.54
C CYS A 230 38.63 -17.91 -17.53
N LEU A 231 38.40 -16.77 -18.18
CA LEU A 231 39.34 -16.17 -19.13
C LEU A 231 40.72 -15.89 -18.53
N LEU A 232 40.79 -15.48 -17.26
CA LEU A 232 42.05 -15.16 -16.60
C LEU A 232 42.87 -16.40 -16.23
N CYS A 233 42.22 -17.54 -16.03
CA CYS A 233 42.89 -18.78 -15.60
C CYS A 233 43.01 -19.81 -16.72
N GLY A 234 42.23 -19.68 -17.79
CA GLY A 234 42.15 -20.65 -18.89
C GLY A 234 41.63 -22.03 -18.48
N LYS A 235 40.97 -22.14 -17.31
CA LYS A 235 40.49 -23.42 -16.74
C LYS A 235 38.99 -23.36 -16.49
N ASP A 236 38.32 -24.48 -16.77
CA ASP A 236 36.90 -24.75 -16.52
C ASP A 236 36.67 -25.42 -15.15
N ASP A 237 37.60 -26.25 -14.68
CA ASP A 237 37.47 -27.08 -13.46
C ASP A 237 37.14 -26.34 -12.15
N GLN A 238 37.35 -25.02 -12.09
CA GLN A 238 37.25 -24.24 -10.86
C GLN A 238 36.25 -23.08 -10.95
N VAL A 239 35.28 -23.18 -11.86
CA VAL A 239 34.14 -22.25 -11.91
C VAL A 239 33.00 -22.84 -11.09
N CYS A 240 32.56 -22.11 -10.06
CA CYS A 240 31.50 -22.55 -9.15
C CYS A 240 30.28 -21.62 -9.29
N PRO A 241 29.05 -22.16 -9.41
CA PRO A 241 27.83 -21.37 -9.31
C PRO A 241 27.60 -20.94 -7.86
N VAL A 242 27.28 -19.66 -7.66
CA VAL A 242 26.99 -19.05 -6.35
C VAL A 242 25.74 -18.19 -6.50
N GLU A 243 24.81 -18.32 -5.56
CA GLU A 243 23.63 -17.48 -5.53
C GLU A 243 23.98 -16.11 -4.94
N VAL A 244 23.77 -15.05 -5.72
CA VAL A 244 24.06 -13.67 -5.32
C VAL A 244 22.97 -12.73 -5.81
N PRO A 245 22.73 -11.59 -5.15
CA PRO A 245 21.80 -10.59 -5.66
C PRO A 245 22.29 -10.09 -7.02
N ARG A 246 21.41 -9.92 -7.99
CA ARG A 246 21.77 -9.34 -9.29
C ARG A 246 22.41 -7.97 -9.12
N VAL A 247 21.91 -7.16 -8.18
CA VAL A 247 22.50 -5.84 -7.90
C VAL A 247 23.95 -5.93 -7.45
N PHE A 248 24.36 -7.04 -6.83
CA PHE A 248 25.76 -7.27 -6.47
C PHE A 248 26.64 -7.50 -7.70
N ARG A 249 26.16 -8.21 -8.73
CA ARG A 249 26.87 -8.32 -10.02
C ARG A 249 27.03 -6.96 -10.69
N TYR A 250 26.00 -6.13 -10.62
CA TYR A 250 26.04 -4.76 -11.15
C TYR A 250 27.08 -3.91 -10.40
N LEU A 251 27.10 -3.97 -9.07
CA LEU A 251 28.12 -3.30 -8.25
C LEU A 251 29.55 -3.73 -8.63
N VAL A 252 29.77 -5.03 -8.85
CA VAL A 252 31.09 -5.56 -9.22
C VAL A 252 31.51 -5.06 -10.61
N ALA A 253 30.59 -4.92 -11.55
CA ALA A 253 30.85 -4.36 -12.87
C ALA A 253 31.19 -2.85 -12.81
N GLU A 254 30.44 -2.07 -12.02
CA GLU A 254 30.71 -0.64 -11.82
C GLU A 254 32.07 -0.39 -11.13
N LEU A 255 32.41 -1.19 -10.13
CA LEU A 255 33.73 -1.12 -9.50
C LEU A 255 34.86 -1.50 -10.47
N ALA A 256 34.65 -2.52 -11.31
CA ALA A 256 35.61 -2.88 -12.35
C ALA A 256 35.80 -1.75 -13.38
N ALA A 257 34.75 -1.00 -13.72
CA ALA A 257 34.86 0.19 -14.57
C ALA A 257 35.72 1.30 -13.95
N MET A 258 35.76 1.38 -12.62
CA MET A 258 36.66 2.26 -11.86
C MET A 258 38.05 1.65 -11.60
N ASN A 259 38.39 0.53 -12.26
CA ASN A 259 39.62 -0.24 -12.03
C ASN A 259 39.78 -0.77 -10.59
N VAL A 260 38.68 -0.91 -9.84
CA VAL A 260 38.66 -1.53 -8.52
C VAL A 260 38.29 -3.00 -8.68
N ARG A 261 39.24 -3.89 -8.38
CA ARG A 261 39.02 -5.33 -8.44
C ARG A 261 38.45 -5.86 -7.12
N LEU A 262 37.25 -6.44 -7.18
CA LEU A 262 36.72 -7.29 -6.11
C LEU A 262 37.20 -8.73 -6.28
N GLN A 263 37.74 -9.31 -5.20
CA GLN A 263 38.16 -10.71 -5.15
C GLN A 263 37.28 -11.46 -4.15
N ILE A 264 36.57 -12.48 -4.60
CA ILE A 264 35.66 -13.28 -3.79
C ILE A 264 36.33 -14.61 -3.44
N SER A 265 36.48 -14.89 -2.14
CA SER A 265 36.93 -16.19 -1.66
C SER A 265 35.75 -17.16 -1.59
N VAL A 266 35.77 -18.19 -2.43
CA VAL A 266 34.76 -19.26 -2.41
C VAL A 266 35.27 -20.42 -1.57
N LYS A 267 34.49 -20.87 -0.59
CA LYS A 267 34.76 -22.07 0.22
C LYS A 267 33.70 -23.13 -0.05
N HIS A 268 34.09 -24.39 -0.09
CA HIS A 268 33.15 -25.50 -0.22
C HIS A 268 32.31 -25.63 1.07
N PRO A 269 31.00 -25.91 0.99
CA PRO A 269 30.13 -26.02 2.18
C PRO A 269 30.63 -27.04 3.20
N ALA A 270 31.26 -28.13 2.77
CA ALA A 270 31.85 -29.13 3.66
C ALA A 270 32.99 -28.59 4.56
N ASN A 271 33.60 -27.46 4.20
CA ASN A 271 34.69 -26.86 4.97
C ASN A 271 34.20 -25.80 5.98
N LEU A 272 32.89 -25.53 6.06
CA LEU A 272 32.31 -24.57 7.01
C LEU A 272 31.95 -25.19 8.37
N SER A 273 32.02 -26.52 8.50
CA SER A 273 31.70 -27.26 9.74
C SER A 273 32.90 -27.47 10.67
N GLN A 274 33.94 -26.64 10.56
CA GLN A 274 35.05 -26.52 11.52
C GLN A 274 35.05 -25.10 12.09
#